data_AF-A0A358HW74-F1
#
_entry.id   AF-A0A358HW74-F1
#
_cell.length_a   1.000
_cell.length_b   1.000
_cell.length_c   1.000
_cell.angle_alpha   90.00
_cell.angle_beta   90.00
_cell.angle_gamma   90.00
#
_symmetry.space_group_name_H-M   'P 1'
#
loop_
_entity.id
_entity.type
_entity.pdbx_description
1 polymer ?
#
loop_
_entity_poly.entity_id
_entity_poly.type
_entity_poly.pdbx_seq_one_letter_code
_entity_poly.pdbx_strand_id
1 'polypeptide(L)'
;MAEEDDSQKTEDPTSKKLEDARKKGQVPVSKEVGNFMLLFGGGLVLMMLGPSMAEAVRDLSLGFIEHPHMIDVSRAGMPILFKDVMLGMLWVLGIPFVLLVFFAAAGHLLQNGLVVALDRIEPKPEKLNPLKGLKNQFSMKTMVEFVKNVSKLLLV
;
A
#
# COMPACT_ATOMS: atom_id res chain seq x y z
N MET A 1 -3.84 31.80 14.36
CA MET A 1 -4.70 31.98 13.17
C MET A 1 -6.05 31.44 13.59
N ALA A 2 -7.09 32.30 13.62
CA ALA A 2 -8.40 31.95 14.16
C ALA A 2 -8.92 30.69 13.45
N GLU A 3 -9.35 29.70 14.23
CA GLU A 3 -10.10 28.55 13.73
C GLU A 3 -11.41 29.12 13.16
N GLU A 4 -11.51 29.24 11.84
CA GLU A 4 -12.77 29.58 11.19
C GLU A 4 -13.78 28.49 11.54
N ASP A 5 -14.82 28.87 12.26
CA ASP A 5 -15.92 28.02 12.68
C ASP A 5 -16.70 27.55 11.44
N ASP A 6 -16.41 26.31 10.99
CA ASP A 6 -17.06 25.70 9.82
C ASP A 6 -18.59 25.57 10.00
N SER A 7 -19.13 25.75 11.21
CA SER A 7 -20.57 25.78 11.48
C SER A 7 -21.29 26.98 10.86
N GLN A 8 -20.58 28.05 10.45
CA GLN A 8 -21.18 29.22 9.79
C GLN A 8 -21.22 29.12 8.26
N LYS A 9 -20.60 28.08 7.65
CA LYS A 9 -20.62 27.88 6.20
C LYS A 9 -21.83 27.02 5.81
N THR A 10 -22.99 27.65 5.65
CA THR A 10 -24.27 26.99 5.29
C THR A 10 -24.42 26.70 3.80
N GLU A 11 -23.57 27.28 2.95
CA GLU A 11 -23.64 27.17 1.49
C GLU A 11 -22.56 26.25 0.92
N ASP A 12 -22.88 25.60 -0.20
CA ASP A 12 -21.94 24.73 -0.90
C ASP A 12 -20.72 25.51 -1.42
N PRO A 13 -19.52 24.90 -1.39
CA PRO A 13 -18.31 25.53 -1.91
C PRO A 13 -18.43 25.80 -3.41
N THR A 14 -18.04 27.00 -3.84
CA THR A 14 -18.00 27.37 -5.25
C THR A 14 -17.03 26.50 -6.06
N SER A 15 -17.25 26.37 -7.37
CA SER A 15 -16.41 25.57 -8.29
C SER A 15 -14.92 25.93 -8.20
N LYS A 16 -14.60 27.22 -8.13
CA LYS A 16 -13.23 27.72 -7.96
C LYS A 16 -12.58 27.22 -6.65
N LYS A 17 -13.33 27.21 -5.55
CA LYS A 17 -12.84 26.74 -4.24
C LYS A 17 -12.56 25.24 -4.25
N LEU A 18 -13.39 24.44 -4.93
CA LEU A 18 -13.17 23.00 -5.12
C LEU A 18 -11.92 22.72 -5.97
N GLU A 19 -11.72 23.48 -7.05
CA GLU A 19 -10.56 23.33 -7.92
C GLU A 19 -9.26 23.69 -7.20
N ASP A 20 -9.26 24.78 -6.43
CA ASP A 20 -8.12 25.20 -5.60
C ASP A 20 -7.80 24.18 -4.50
N ALA A 21 -8.82 23.61 -3.85
CA ALA A 21 -8.65 22.53 -2.89
C ALA A 21 -8.02 21.29 -3.54
N ARG A 22 -8.46 20.92 -4.75
CA ARG A 22 -7.88 19.82 -5.53
C ARG A 22 -6.43 20.08 -5.94
N LYS A 23 -6.09 21.30 -6.37
CA LYS A 23 -4.69 21.71 -6.68
C LYS A 23 -3.77 21.61 -5.45
N LYS A 24 -4.29 21.93 -4.26
CA LYS A 24 -3.59 21.72 -2.97
C LYS A 24 -3.59 20.25 -2.51
N GLY A 25 -4.10 19.34 -3.32
CA GLY A 25 -4.21 17.90 -3.06
C GLY A 25 -5.29 17.53 -2.04
N GLN A 26 -6.13 18.46 -1.59
CA GLN A 26 -7.18 18.23 -0.60
C GLN A 26 -8.38 17.52 -1.24
N VAL A 27 -8.17 16.26 -1.63
CA VAL A 27 -9.23 15.37 -2.08
C VAL A 27 -9.59 14.36 -0.98
N PRO A 28 -10.88 14.06 -0.79
CA PRO A 28 -11.29 13.01 0.13
C PRO A 28 -10.81 11.65 -0.38
N VAL A 29 -10.14 10.87 0.47
CA VAL A 29 -9.67 9.52 0.13
C VAL A 29 -10.30 8.53 1.08
N SER A 30 -11.02 7.54 0.54
CA SER A 30 -11.54 6.42 1.31
C SER A 30 -10.47 5.34 1.44
N LYS A 31 -10.13 5.02 2.69
CA LYS A 31 -9.25 3.87 2.99
C LYS A 31 -9.87 2.54 2.57
N GLU A 32 -11.20 2.44 2.58
CA GLU A 32 -11.90 1.18 2.28
C GLU A 32 -11.77 0.75 0.83
N VAL A 33 -11.84 1.70 -0.09
CA VAL A 33 -11.71 1.40 -1.52
C VAL A 33 -10.31 0.92 -1.85
N GLY A 34 -9.28 1.50 -1.21
CA GLY A 34 -7.90 1.03 -1.32
C GLY A 34 -7.73 -0.40 -0.77
N ASN A 35 -8.25 -0.66 0.44
CA ASN A 35 -8.22 -1.99 1.03
C ASN A 35 -8.95 -3.04 0.19
N PHE A 36 -10.13 -2.69 -0.32
CA PHE A 36 -10.92 -3.55 -1.18
C PHE A 36 -10.16 -3.88 -2.47
N MET A 37 -9.59 -2.88 -3.15
CA MET A 37 -8.84 -3.11 -4.38
C MET A 37 -7.61 -3.98 -4.17
N LEU A 38 -6.92 -3.81 -3.04
CA LEU A 38 -5.77 -4.65 -2.72
C LEU A 38 -6.18 -6.11 -2.44
N LEU A 39 -7.26 -6.33 -1.67
CA LEU A 39 -7.77 -7.68 -1.40
C LEU A 39 -8.31 -8.35 -2.68
N PHE A 40 -9.05 -7.61 -3.49
CA PHE A 40 -9.57 -8.08 -4.78
C PHE A 40 -8.43 -8.44 -5.73
N GLY A 41 -7.46 -7.52 -5.89
CA GLY A 41 -6.28 -7.73 -6.72
C GLY A 41 -5.43 -8.89 -6.23
N GLY A 42 -5.22 -9.01 -4.92
CA GLY A 42 -4.50 -10.12 -4.32
C GLY A 42 -5.20 -11.46 -4.52
N GLY A 43 -6.53 -11.49 -4.39
CA GLY A 43 -7.34 -12.67 -4.72
C GLY A 43 -7.16 -13.09 -6.17
N LEU A 44 -7.27 -12.16 -7.12
CA LEU A 44 -7.07 -12.45 -8.54
C LEU A 44 -5.64 -12.94 -8.85
N VAL A 45 -4.63 -12.26 -8.30
CA VAL A 45 -3.23 -12.64 -8.46
C VAL A 45 -2.99 -14.05 -7.94
N LEU A 46 -3.52 -14.40 -6.76
CA LEU A 46 -3.40 -15.75 -6.21
C LEU A 46 -4.16 -16.79 -7.05
N MET A 47 -5.36 -16.46 -7.52
CA MET A 47 -6.13 -17.39 -8.36
C MET A 47 -5.44 -17.68 -9.70
N MET A 48 -4.80 -16.68 -10.31
CA MET A 48 -4.17 -16.81 -11.62
C MET A 48 -2.72 -17.32 -11.54
N LEU A 49 -1.93 -16.79 -10.60
CA LEU A 49 -0.50 -17.06 -10.51
C LEU A 49 -0.15 -18.05 -9.38
N GLY A 50 -1.03 -18.28 -8.42
CA GLY A 50 -0.77 -19.12 -7.25
C GLY A 50 -0.22 -20.51 -7.58
N PRO A 51 -0.83 -21.28 -8.51
CA PRO A 51 -0.28 -22.58 -8.91
C PRO A 51 1.14 -22.48 -9.47
N SER A 52 1.38 -21.55 -10.40
CA SER A 52 2.72 -21.34 -10.99
C SER A 52 3.77 -20.90 -9.96
N MET A 53 3.37 -20.08 -8.98
CA MET A 53 4.25 -19.65 -7.89
C MET A 53 4.60 -20.82 -6.97
N ALA A 54 3.61 -21.66 -6.64
CA ALA A 54 3.82 -22.85 -5.81
C ALA A 54 4.75 -23.84 -6.50
N GLU A 55 4.58 -24.07 -7.81
CA GLU A 55 5.49 -24.91 -8.61
C GLU A 55 6.91 -24.34 -8.64
N ALA A 56 7.07 -23.05 -8.91
CA ALA A 56 8.39 -22.42 -8.95
C ALA A 56 9.10 -22.48 -7.57
N VAL A 57 8.38 -22.28 -6.47
CA VAL A 57 8.93 -22.45 -5.12
C VAL A 57 9.30 -23.90 -4.83
N ARG A 58 8.46 -24.87 -5.27
CA ARG A 58 8.74 -26.30 -5.16
C ARG A 58 10.04 -26.64 -5.88
N ASP A 59 10.20 -26.21 -7.13
CA ASP A 59 11.35 -26.54 -7.97
C ASP A 59 12.64 -25.90 -7.43
N LEU A 60 12.56 -24.64 -6.98
CA LEU A 60 13.67 -24.00 -6.26
C LEU A 60 14.07 -24.81 -5.02
N SER A 61 13.10 -25.32 -4.26
CA SER A 61 13.35 -26.09 -3.04
C SER A 61 13.90 -27.49 -3.32
N LEU A 62 13.43 -28.16 -4.37
CA LEU A 62 13.90 -29.49 -4.76
C LEU A 62 15.38 -29.49 -5.12
N GLY A 63 15.89 -28.41 -5.73
CA GLY A 63 17.32 -28.24 -5.97
C GLY A 63 18.18 -28.36 -4.70
N PHE A 64 17.65 -27.95 -3.55
CA PHE A 64 18.33 -28.08 -2.26
C PHE A 64 18.19 -29.47 -1.63
N ILE A 65 17.08 -30.17 -1.89
CA ILE A 65 16.75 -31.44 -1.23
C ILE A 65 17.30 -32.63 -2.02
N GLU A 66 17.14 -32.64 -3.35
CA GLU A 66 17.52 -33.76 -4.21
C GLU A 66 19.02 -33.78 -4.52
N HIS A 67 19.65 -32.60 -4.60
CA HIS A 67 21.05 -32.45 -5.00
C HIS A 67 21.92 -31.73 -3.96
N PRO A 68 21.88 -32.11 -2.67
CA PRO A 68 22.62 -31.39 -1.63
C PRO A 68 24.13 -31.45 -1.83
N HIS A 69 24.63 -32.51 -2.48
CA HIS A 69 26.04 -32.69 -2.82
C HIS A 69 26.54 -31.76 -3.93
N MET A 70 25.64 -31.15 -4.70
CA MET A 70 25.97 -30.19 -5.76
C MET A 70 26.06 -28.75 -5.23
N ILE A 71 25.69 -28.52 -3.97
CA ILE A 71 25.71 -27.20 -3.36
C ILE A 71 27.14 -26.86 -2.92
N ASP A 72 27.77 -25.93 -3.62
CA ASP A 72 29.07 -25.42 -3.23
C ASP A 72 28.94 -24.36 -2.11
N VAL A 73 29.23 -24.78 -0.88
CA VAL A 73 29.25 -23.92 0.32
C VAL A 73 30.60 -23.23 0.55
N SER A 74 31.51 -23.27 -0.42
CA SER A 74 32.78 -22.54 -0.36
C SER A 74 32.57 -21.02 -0.41
N ARG A 75 33.63 -20.26 -0.12
CA ARG A 75 33.64 -18.79 -0.29
C ARG A 75 33.32 -18.35 -1.72
N ALA A 76 33.58 -19.19 -2.71
CA ALA A 76 33.33 -18.88 -4.11
C ALA A 76 31.92 -19.30 -4.56
N GLY A 77 31.41 -20.43 -4.05
CA GLY A 77 30.08 -20.96 -4.39
C GLY A 77 28.93 -20.24 -3.68
N MET A 78 29.11 -19.83 -2.43
CA MET A 78 28.03 -19.24 -1.63
C MET A 78 27.41 -17.96 -2.23
N PRO A 79 28.19 -17.00 -2.78
CA PRO A 79 27.60 -15.82 -3.44
C PRO A 79 26.79 -16.16 -4.70
N ILE A 80 27.20 -17.20 -5.44
CA ILE A 80 26.51 -17.65 -6.66
C ILE A 80 25.17 -18.27 -6.27
N LEU A 81 25.19 -19.18 -5.28
CA LEU A 81 23.99 -19.80 -4.73
C LEU A 81 23.00 -18.74 -4.23
N PHE A 82 23.49 -17.74 -3.49
CA PHE A 82 22.64 -16.65 -2.99
C PHE A 82 22.01 -15.85 -4.13
N LYS A 83 22.79 -15.53 -5.17
CA LYS A 83 22.29 -14.83 -6.36
C LYS A 83 21.20 -15.63 -7.07
N ASP A 84 21.40 -16.94 -7.25
CA ASP A 84 20.45 -17.80 -7.96
C ASP A 84 19.13 -17.92 -7.20
N VAL A 85 19.18 -18.08 -5.87
CA VAL A 85 17.98 -18.06 -5.01
C VAL A 85 17.29 -16.71 -5.08
N MET A 86 18.03 -15.60 -4.97
CA MET A 86 17.46 -14.26 -5.02
C MET A 86 16.78 -13.97 -6.36
N LEU A 87 17.42 -14.35 -7.47
CA LEU A 87 16.82 -14.21 -8.80
C LEU A 87 15.58 -15.10 -8.96
N GLY A 88 15.64 -16.34 -8.47
CA GLY A 88 14.49 -17.25 -8.43
C GLY A 88 13.32 -16.64 -7.66
N MET A 89 13.54 -16.19 -6.43
CA MET A 89 12.50 -15.56 -5.61
C MET A 89 11.99 -14.25 -6.22
N LEU A 90 12.88 -13.44 -6.79
CA LEU A 90 12.48 -12.22 -7.51
C LEU A 90 11.58 -12.57 -8.68
N TRP A 91 11.80 -13.69 -9.36
CA TRP A 91 10.93 -14.09 -10.46
C TRP A 91 9.55 -14.54 -9.99
N VAL A 92 9.51 -15.34 -8.92
CA VAL A 92 8.27 -15.82 -8.30
C VAL A 92 7.43 -14.66 -7.77
N LEU A 93 8.05 -13.69 -7.10
CA LEU A 93 7.35 -12.62 -6.39
C LEU A 93 7.24 -11.32 -7.17
N GLY A 94 8.09 -11.09 -8.16
CA GLY A 94 8.19 -9.82 -8.88
C GLY A 94 6.92 -9.46 -9.61
N ILE A 95 6.37 -10.40 -10.40
CA ILE A 95 5.12 -10.16 -11.15
C ILE A 95 3.94 -9.95 -10.19
N PRO A 96 3.68 -10.83 -9.20
CA PRO A 96 2.64 -10.59 -8.18
C PRO A 96 2.78 -9.24 -7.48
N PHE A 97 4.00 -8.85 -7.10
CA PHE A 97 4.26 -7.59 -6.42
C PHE A 97 3.88 -6.38 -7.29
N VAL A 98 4.30 -6.37 -8.55
CA VAL A 98 3.96 -5.29 -9.49
C VAL A 98 2.44 -5.21 -9.70
N LEU A 99 1.76 -6.34 -9.82
CA LEU A 99 0.30 -6.38 -9.95
C LEU A 99 -0.40 -5.85 -8.69
N LEU A 100 0.06 -6.21 -7.49
CA LEU A 100 -0.48 -5.68 -6.24
C LEU A 100 -0.29 -4.15 -6.12
N VAL A 101 0.90 -3.65 -6.49
CA VAL A 101 1.16 -2.20 -6.56
C VAL A 101 0.21 -1.54 -7.55
N PHE A 102 -0.03 -2.15 -8.71
CA PHE A 102 -0.98 -1.67 -9.69
C PHE A 102 -2.41 -1.60 -9.12
N PHE A 103 -2.91 -2.64 -8.46
CA PHE A 103 -4.25 -2.62 -7.84
C PHE A 103 -4.37 -1.58 -6.72
N ALA A 104 -3.33 -1.42 -5.90
CA ALA A 104 -3.28 -0.38 -4.88
C ALA A 104 -3.36 1.03 -5.49
N ALA A 105 -2.58 1.28 -6.55
CA ALA A 105 -2.59 2.54 -7.28
C ALA A 105 -3.94 2.78 -7.99
N ALA A 106 -4.50 1.75 -8.62
CA ALA A 106 -5.79 1.81 -9.28
C ALA A 106 -6.91 2.21 -8.31
N GLY A 107 -6.90 1.69 -7.07
CA GLY A 107 -7.85 2.10 -6.04
C GLY A 107 -7.80 3.59 -5.70
N HIS A 108 -6.62 4.22 -5.74
CA HIS A 108 -6.48 5.66 -5.55
C HIS A 108 -6.89 6.45 -6.81
N LEU A 109 -6.47 5.99 -7.99
CA LEU A 109 -6.76 6.64 -9.27
C LEU A 109 -8.26 6.62 -9.60
N LEU A 110 -8.97 5.53 -9.32
CA LEU A 110 -10.41 5.42 -9.56
C LEU A 110 -11.23 6.33 -8.64
N GLN A 111 -10.75 6.61 -7.42
CA GLN A 111 -11.47 7.48 -6.48
C GLN A 111 -11.38 8.96 -6.87
N ASN A 112 -10.19 9.44 -7.21
CA ASN A 112 -9.93 10.89 -7.31
C ASN A 112 -9.27 11.32 -8.63
N GLY A 113 -9.00 10.38 -9.53
CA GLY A 113 -8.14 10.59 -10.69
C GLY A 113 -6.68 10.86 -10.29
N LEU A 114 -5.90 11.34 -11.25
CA LEU A 114 -4.55 11.83 -11.00
C LEU A 114 -4.63 13.23 -10.37
N VAL A 115 -4.13 13.38 -9.14
CA VAL A 115 -4.04 14.68 -8.44
C VAL A 115 -2.59 14.96 -8.11
N VAL A 116 -2.00 15.92 -8.81
CA VAL A 116 -0.61 16.36 -8.59
C VAL A 116 -0.63 17.65 -7.77
N ALA A 117 -0.07 17.60 -6.56
CA ALA A 117 -0.01 18.74 -5.65
C ALA A 117 1.43 18.90 -5.13
N LEU A 118 2.23 19.70 -5.85
CA LEU A 118 3.64 19.94 -5.51
C LEU A 118 3.79 20.57 -4.12
N ASP A 119 2.86 21.45 -3.73
CA ASP A 119 2.79 22.10 -2.42
C ASP A 119 2.64 21.13 -1.23
N ARG A 120 2.34 19.85 -1.48
CA ARG A 120 2.29 18.80 -0.44
C ARG A 120 3.62 18.11 -0.19
N ILE A 121 4.53 18.18 -1.14
CA ILE A 121 5.87 17.57 -1.09
C ILE A 121 6.80 18.41 -0.21
N GLU A 122 6.54 19.72 -0.11
CA GLU A 122 7.30 20.61 0.76
C GLU A 122 7.27 20.15 2.24
N PRO A 123 8.44 20.07 2.90
CA PRO A 123 8.51 19.70 4.31
C PRO A 123 7.89 20.81 5.16
N LYS A 124 6.71 20.52 5.74
CA LYS A 124 6.01 21.45 6.64
C LYS A 124 6.42 21.13 8.09
N PRO A 125 7.10 22.03 8.82
CA PRO A 125 7.56 21.78 10.20
C PRO A 125 6.44 21.37 11.14
N GLU A 126 5.23 21.89 10.91
CA GLU A 126 4.04 21.55 11.68
C GLU A 126 3.64 20.07 11.59
N LYS A 127 3.96 19.38 10.48
CA LYS A 127 3.70 17.96 10.29
C LYS A 127 4.75 17.08 10.98
N LEU A 128 5.91 17.64 11.32
CA LEU A 128 7.00 16.95 12.01
C LEU A 128 6.86 16.99 13.53
N ASN A 129 5.89 17.74 14.08
CA ASN A 129 5.69 17.83 15.52
C ASN A 129 5.11 16.52 16.08
N PRO A 130 5.85 15.78 16.93
CA PRO A 130 5.42 14.49 17.46
C PRO A 130 4.20 14.59 18.39
N LEU A 131 4.04 15.69 19.15
CA LEU A 131 2.86 15.91 20.00
C LEU A 131 1.59 16.05 19.17
N LYS A 132 1.65 16.76 18.03
CA LYS A 132 0.52 16.90 17.11
C LYS A 132 0.19 15.56 16.45
N GLY A 133 1.21 14.76 16.12
CA GLY A 133 1.06 13.39 15.65
C GLY A 133 0.34 12.49 16.66
N LEU A 134 0.74 12.56 17.94
CA LEU A 134 0.13 11.79 19.01
C LEU A 134 -1.34 12.20 19.23
N LYS A 135 -1.64 13.50 19.26
CA LYS A 135 -3.02 14.00 19.35
C LYS A 135 -3.89 13.51 18.17
N ASN A 136 -3.34 13.47 16.96
CA ASN A 136 -4.05 12.94 15.80
C ASN A 136 -4.31 11.43 15.92
N GLN A 137 -3.36 10.66 16.46
CA GLN A 137 -3.56 9.23 16.70
C GLN A 137 -4.65 8.98 17.75
N PHE A 138 -4.73 9.77 18.82
CA PHE A 138 -5.80 9.68 19.84
C PHE A 138 -7.02 10.56 19.55
N SER A 139 -7.32 10.81 18.28
CA SER A 139 -8.49 11.58 17.88
C SER A 139 -9.76 10.72 17.80
N MET A 140 -10.95 11.35 17.91
CA MET A 140 -12.24 10.67 17.72
C MET A 140 -12.34 9.99 16.35
N LYS A 141 -11.74 10.59 15.32
CA LYS A 141 -11.65 10.01 13.99
C LYS A 141 -10.92 8.67 14.00
N THR A 142 -9.80 8.58 14.70
CA THR A 142 -9.05 7.32 14.83
C THR A 142 -9.83 6.29 15.64
N MET A 143 -10.54 6.69 16.69
CA MET A 143 -11.39 5.79 17.47
C MET A 143 -12.50 5.17 16.60
N VAL A 144 -13.16 5.97 15.76
CA VAL A 144 -14.17 5.48 14.81
C VAL A 144 -13.56 4.51 13.79
N GLU A 145 -12.38 4.84 13.25
CA GLU A 145 -11.66 3.91 12.36
C GLU A 145 -11.28 2.60 13.05
N PHE A 146 -10.87 2.66 14.31
CA PHE A 146 -10.54 1.48 15.12
C PHE A 146 -11.76 0.59 15.29
N VAL A 147 -12.89 1.14 15.76
CA VAL A 147 -14.14 0.39 15.93
C VAL A 147 -14.56 -0.26 14.61
N LYS A 148 -14.55 0.50 13.51
CA LYS A 148 -14.88 -0.02 12.18
C LYS A 148 -13.97 -1.19 11.78
N ASN A 149 -12.67 -1.11 12.06
CA ASN A 149 -11.74 -2.19 11.74
C ASN A 149 -11.97 -3.43 12.62
N VAL A 150 -12.25 -3.26 13.91
CA VAL A 150 -12.63 -4.36 14.81
C VAL A 150 -13.92 -5.03 14.33
N SER A 151 -14.94 -4.25 13.97
CA SER A 151 -16.19 -4.79 13.43
C SER A 151 -15.98 -5.61 12.16
N LYS A 152 -15.11 -5.17 11.24
CA LYS A 152 -14.77 -5.98 10.06
C LYS A 152 -14.13 -7.30 10.41
N LEU A 153 -13.21 -7.32 11.37
CA LEU A 153 -12.56 -8.55 11.83
C LEU A 153 -13.55 -9.53 12.48
N LEU A 154 -14.63 -9.04 13.10
CA LEU A 154 -15.67 -9.89 13.67
C LEU A 154 -16.66 -10.42 12.62
N LEU A 155 -16.82 -9.73 11.49
CA LEU A 155 -17.74 -10.11 10.41
C LEU A 155 -17.14 -11.15 9.45
N VAL A 156 -15.81 -11.16 9.30
CA VAL A 156 -15.05 -12.13 8.50
C VAL A 156 -14.79 -13.38 9.32
#